data_AF-A0AAU1SHU8-F1
#
_entry.id   AF-A0AAU1SHU8-F1
#
_cell.length_a   1.000
_cell.length_b   1.000
_cell.length_c   1.000
_cell.angle_alpha   90.00
_cell.angle_beta   90.00
_cell.angle_gamma   90.00
#
_symmetry.space_group_name_H-M   'P 1'
#
loop_
_entity.id
_entity.type
_entity.pdbx_description
1 polymer ?
#
loop_
_entity_poly.entity_id
_entity_poly.type
_entity_poly.pdbx_seq_one_letter_code
_entity_poly.pdbx_strand_id
1 'polypeptide(L)'
;MPRPPDPAKRRALLDRVREYLIRNGLADLSLRPLARALGTSDRMLLYYFGSKEGMVAEAIALDERRPLLRVRNLPDTTGSPKDPAWMRRFLEEVWQRFSAPDLRAALPLYLEIMAASLLHPDRYGSLMRDLITEWTGLLSSAFRDMGMPEARARTEATLLVDASFGLLIAPLADGDWHRADAAFRTLLDRLEPGWQTD
;
A
#
# COMPACT_ATOMS: atom_id res chain seq x y z
N MET A 1 18.23 13.94 -32.07
CA MET A 1 17.89 13.58 -30.68
C MET A 1 16.79 12.53 -30.70
N PRO A 2 16.83 11.49 -29.85
CA PRO A 2 15.72 10.55 -29.73
C PRO A 2 14.47 11.31 -29.29
N ARG A 3 13.31 11.04 -29.91
CA ARG A 3 12.04 11.63 -29.50
C ARG A 3 11.76 11.20 -28.04
N PRO A 4 11.35 12.13 -27.16
CA PRO A 4 11.03 11.76 -25.78
C PRO A 4 9.90 10.70 -25.77
N PRO A 5 9.91 9.77 -24.82
CA PRO A 5 8.90 8.72 -24.74
C PRO A 5 7.51 9.35 -24.58
N ASP A 6 6.54 8.87 -25.37
CA ASP A 6 5.14 9.31 -25.27
C ASP A 6 4.60 9.07 -23.84
N PRO A 7 4.26 10.13 -23.08
CA PRO A 7 3.80 10.00 -21.70
C PRO A 7 2.50 9.20 -21.55
N ALA A 8 1.57 9.32 -22.50
CA ALA A 8 0.30 8.60 -22.47
C ALA A 8 0.53 7.10 -22.67
N LYS A 9 1.39 6.75 -23.63
CA LYS A 9 1.79 5.36 -23.87
C LYS A 9 2.58 4.77 -22.69
N ARG A 10 3.46 5.55 -22.07
CA ARG A 10 4.19 5.15 -20.87
C ARG A 10 3.24 4.82 -19.72
N ARG A 11 2.24 5.68 -19.47
CA ARG A 11 1.21 5.46 -18.44
C ARG A 11 0.40 4.18 -18.72
N ALA A 12 -0.09 4.02 -19.94
CA ALA A 12 -0.86 2.83 -20.33
C ALA A 12 -0.04 1.53 -20.20
N LEU A 13 1.26 1.57 -20.51
CA LEU A 13 2.15 0.43 -20.27
C LEU A 13 2.30 0.14 -18.79
N LEU A 14 2.50 1.18 -17.97
CA LEU A 14 2.69 1.03 -16.53
C LEU A 14 1.45 0.43 -15.84
N ASP A 15 0.25 0.83 -16.26
CA ASP A 15 -1.02 0.24 -15.79
C ASP A 15 -1.08 -1.27 -16.08
N ARG A 16 -0.70 -1.67 -17.30
CA ARG A 16 -0.68 -3.09 -17.71
C ARG A 16 0.42 -3.89 -17.02
N VAL A 17 1.57 -3.28 -16.76
CA VAL A 17 2.62 -3.89 -15.92
C VAL A 17 2.06 -4.17 -14.53
N ARG A 18 1.39 -3.20 -13.91
CA ARG A 18 0.79 -3.37 -12.58
C ARG A 18 -0.24 -4.51 -12.56
N GLU A 19 -1.14 -4.56 -13.54
CA GLU A 19 -2.11 -5.65 -13.66
C GLU A 19 -1.44 -7.02 -13.84
N TYR A 20 -0.35 -7.07 -14.61
CA TYR A 20 0.45 -8.29 -14.74
C TYR A 20 1.08 -8.70 -13.41
N LEU A 21 1.67 -7.76 -12.66
CA LEU A 21 2.29 -8.04 -11.36
C LEU A 21 1.26 -8.56 -10.33
N ILE A 22 0.05 -7.98 -10.30
CA ILE A 22 -1.02 -8.45 -9.41
C ILE A 22 -1.39 -9.92 -9.71
N ARG A 23 -1.37 -10.33 -10.98
CA ARG A 23 -1.76 -11.68 -11.39
C ARG A 23 -0.64 -12.71 -11.30
N ASN A 24 0.61 -12.29 -11.46
CA ASN A 24 1.74 -13.21 -11.64
C ASN A 24 2.81 -13.10 -10.54
N GLY A 25 2.70 -12.12 -9.64
CA GLY A 25 3.71 -11.87 -8.60
C GLY A 25 4.98 -11.22 -9.13
N LEU A 26 5.95 -11.08 -8.22
CA LEU A 26 7.28 -10.52 -8.42
C LEU A 26 8.37 -11.61 -8.50
N ALA A 27 8.20 -12.72 -7.78
CA ALA A 27 9.21 -13.77 -7.61
C ALA A 27 9.78 -14.29 -8.95
N ASP A 28 8.90 -14.67 -9.88
CA ASP A 28 9.29 -15.21 -11.19
C ASP A 28 9.26 -14.17 -12.33
N LEU A 29 9.20 -12.88 -11.98
CA LEU A 29 9.08 -11.82 -12.97
C LEU A 29 10.29 -11.79 -13.90
N SER A 30 10.04 -11.84 -15.21
CA SER A 30 11.06 -11.58 -16.22
C SER A 30 10.51 -10.68 -17.32
N LEU A 31 11.40 -9.91 -17.97
CA LEU A 31 10.99 -8.92 -18.97
C LEU A 31 10.35 -9.58 -20.20
N ARG A 32 10.83 -10.76 -20.61
CA ARG A 32 10.38 -11.42 -21.83
C ARG A 32 8.94 -11.93 -21.77
N PRO A 33 8.50 -12.67 -20.72
CA PRO A 33 7.09 -13.03 -20.54
C PRO A 33 6.20 -11.81 -20.34
N LEU A 34 6.65 -10.82 -19.56
CA LEU A 34 5.90 -9.58 -19.34
C LEU A 34 5.69 -8.83 -20.66
N ALA A 35 6.74 -8.59 -21.44
CA ALA A 35 6.68 -7.90 -22.71
C ALA A 35 5.73 -8.61 -23.68
N ARG A 36 5.80 -9.94 -23.76
CA ARG A 36 4.88 -10.76 -24.55
C ARG A 36 3.43 -10.57 -24.09
N ALA A 37 3.15 -10.63 -22.79
CA ALA A 37 1.81 -10.42 -22.24
C ALA A 37 1.29 -9.00 -22.51
N LEU A 38 2.19 -8.01 -22.56
CA LEU A 38 1.87 -6.62 -22.89
C LEU A 38 1.83 -6.35 -24.41
N GLY A 39 2.10 -7.33 -25.26
CA GLY A 39 2.17 -7.13 -26.72
C GLY A 39 3.25 -6.13 -27.12
N THR A 40 4.37 -6.10 -26.40
CA THR A 40 5.52 -5.21 -26.63
C THR A 40 6.83 -6.01 -26.60
N SER A 41 7.98 -5.32 -26.61
CA SER A 41 9.30 -5.96 -26.49
C SER A 41 10.02 -5.52 -25.21
N ASP A 42 10.93 -6.35 -24.72
CA ASP A 42 11.78 -6.08 -23.55
C ASP A 42 12.54 -4.75 -23.74
N ARG A 43 13.02 -4.50 -24.96
CA ARG A 43 13.68 -3.25 -25.35
C ARG A 43 12.76 -2.04 -25.21
N MET A 44 11.48 -2.16 -25.54
CA MET A 44 10.51 -1.08 -25.36
C MET A 44 10.21 -0.81 -23.89
N LEU A 45 10.10 -1.86 -23.05
CA LEU A 45 9.94 -1.68 -21.61
C LEU A 45 11.15 -0.96 -21.00
N LEU A 46 12.37 -1.41 -21.32
CA LEU A 46 13.59 -0.75 -20.87
C LEU A 46 13.74 0.66 -21.41
N TYR A 47 13.28 0.94 -22.63
CA TYR A 47 13.26 2.30 -23.17
C TYR A 47 12.36 3.24 -22.35
N TYR A 48 11.21 2.78 -21.86
CA TYR A 48 10.28 3.61 -21.08
C TYR A 48 10.64 3.74 -19.60
N PHE A 49 11.25 2.71 -19.02
CA PHE A 49 11.41 2.57 -17.56
C PHE A 49 12.85 2.41 -17.09
N GLY A 50 13.83 2.33 -18.01
CA GLY A 50 15.26 2.23 -17.72
C GLY A 50 15.70 0.85 -17.26
N SER A 51 15.05 0.28 -16.24
CA SER A 51 15.35 -1.04 -15.68
C SER A 51 14.09 -1.82 -15.30
N LYS A 52 14.24 -3.13 -15.10
CA LYS A 52 13.16 -3.98 -14.57
C LYS A 52 12.76 -3.49 -13.17
N GLU A 53 13.73 -3.22 -12.32
CA GLU A 53 13.53 -2.75 -10.94
C GLU A 53 12.83 -1.38 -10.92
N GLY A 54 13.26 -0.44 -11.76
CA GLY A 54 12.63 0.88 -11.89
C GLY A 54 11.18 0.78 -12.38
N MET A 55 10.93 -0.06 -13.39
CA MET A 55 9.58 -0.33 -13.87
C MET A 55 8.68 -0.94 -12.78
N VAL A 56 9.19 -1.91 -12.02
CA VAL A 56 8.46 -2.54 -10.90
C VAL A 56 8.17 -1.49 -9.83
N ALA A 57 9.17 -0.71 -9.44
CA ALA A 57 9.05 0.37 -8.47
C ALA A 57 7.95 1.35 -8.86
N GLU A 58 7.97 1.82 -10.10
CA GLU A 58 6.96 2.74 -10.62
C GLU A 58 5.56 2.12 -10.73
N ALA A 59 5.47 0.84 -11.09
CA ALA A 59 4.19 0.15 -11.21
C ALA A 59 3.52 -0.02 -9.83
N ILE A 60 4.32 -0.22 -8.78
CA ILE A 60 3.87 -0.33 -7.39
C ILE A 60 3.57 1.06 -6.80
N ALA A 61 4.38 2.06 -7.16
CA ALA A 61 4.21 3.46 -6.77
C ALA A 61 3.08 4.17 -7.53
N LEU A 62 2.38 3.49 -8.44
CA LEU A 62 1.27 4.07 -9.20
C LEU A 62 0.12 4.46 -8.26
N ASP A 63 0.18 5.72 -7.85
CA ASP A 63 -0.58 6.30 -6.74
C ASP A 63 -2.09 6.29 -6.99
N GLU A 64 -2.50 6.52 -8.24
CA GLU A 64 -3.90 6.54 -8.66
C GLU A 64 -4.63 5.21 -8.44
N ARG A 65 -3.91 4.09 -8.28
CA ARG A 65 -4.51 2.79 -8.01
C ARG A 65 -4.05 2.13 -6.71
N ARG A 66 -3.28 2.80 -5.84
CA ARG A 66 -3.07 2.36 -4.44
C ARG A 66 -4.43 2.46 -3.71
N PRO A 67 -5.19 1.36 -3.56
CA PRO A 67 -6.54 1.43 -2.97
C PRO A 67 -6.46 1.86 -1.50
N LEU A 68 -5.32 1.57 -0.90
CA LEU A 68 -4.82 1.97 0.40
C LEU A 68 -4.69 3.49 0.57
N LEU A 69 -4.20 4.24 -0.42
CA LEU A 69 -4.02 5.70 -0.28
C LEU A 69 -5.18 6.53 -0.83
N ARG A 70 -6.08 5.93 -1.62
CA ARG A 70 -7.40 6.51 -1.95
C ARG A 70 -8.30 6.71 -0.74
N VAL A 71 -7.87 6.26 0.43
CA VAL A 71 -8.46 6.58 1.72
C VAL A 71 -8.48 8.09 1.99
N ARG A 72 -7.54 8.86 1.40
CA ARG A 72 -7.52 10.33 1.48
C ARG A 72 -8.76 11.01 0.87
N ASN A 73 -9.54 10.31 0.04
CA ASN A 73 -10.71 10.84 -0.67
C ASN A 73 -12.02 10.20 -0.19
N LEU A 74 -12.08 9.66 1.03
CA LEU A 74 -13.31 9.13 1.63
C LEU A 74 -14.34 10.27 1.79
N PRO A 75 -15.49 10.23 1.08
CA PRO A 75 -16.48 11.31 1.14
C PRO A 75 -17.35 11.28 2.41
N ASP A 76 -17.42 10.14 3.12
CA ASP A 76 -18.53 9.83 4.03
C ASP A 76 -18.14 9.61 5.50
N THR A 77 -16.96 10.05 5.93
CA THR A 77 -16.67 10.10 7.37
C THR A 77 -17.27 11.36 7.98
N THR A 78 -18.56 11.33 8.35
CA THR A 78 -19.21 12.43 9.07
C THR A 78 -18.49 12.69 10.39
N GLY A 79 -18.04 13.93 10.63
CA GLY A 79 -17.30 14.33 11.84
C GLY A 79 -16.07 15.18 11.53
N SER A 80 -15.31 15.55 12.57
CA SER A 80 -14.05 16.27 12.43
C SER A 80 -12.89 15.29 12.44
N PRO A 81 -11.83 15.47 11.61
CA PRO A 81 -10.57 14.72 11.73
C PRO A 81 -9.91 14.77 13.11
N LYS A 82 -10.41 15.66 13.98
CA LYS A 82 -9.96 15.84 15.37
C LYS A 82 -10.73 14.99 16.41
N ASP A 83 -11.68 14.16 15.97
CA ASP A 83 -12.50 13.32 16.85
C ASP A 83 -11.98 11.86 16.85
N PRO A 84 -11.67 11.27 18.02
CA PRO A 84 -11.28 9.86 18.13
C PRO A 84 -12.29 8.90 17.48
N ALA A 85 -13.60 9.17 17.60
CA ALA A 85 -14.62 8.31 17.01
C ALA A 85 -14.59 8.40 15.47
N TRP A 86 -14.26 9.57 14.91
CA TRP A 86 -14.01 9.74 13.48
C TRP A 86 -12.79 8.94 13.04
N MET A 87 -11.68 9.00 13.79
CA MET A 87 -10.46 8.23 13.51
C MET A 87 -10.74 6.72 13.50
N ARG A 88 -11.52 6.23 14.47
CA ARG A 88 -11.95 4.83 14.52
C ARG A 88 -12.68 4.41 13.25
N ARG A 89 -13.71 5.17 12.85
CA ARG A 89 -14.50 4.89 11.64
C ARG A 89 -13.63 4.90 10.39
N PHE A 90 -12.76 5.90 10.26
CA PHE A 90 -11.80 5.98 9.17
C PHE A 90 -10.94 4.72 9.09
N LEU A 91 -10.35 4.27 10.21
CA LEU A 91 -9.52 3.07 10.26
C LEU A 91 -10.29 1.79 9.95
N GLU A 92 -11.53 1.67 10.42
CA GLU A 92 -12.41 0.54 10.06
C GLU A 92 -12.74 0.53 8.57
N GLU A 93 -13.00 1.69 7.95
CA GLU A 93 -13.24 1.79 6.52
C GLU A 93 -12.00 1.45 5.69
N VAL A 94 -10.81 1.88 6.13
CA VAL A 94 -9.54 1.45 5.52
C VAL A 94 -9.42 -0.07 5.61
N TRP A 95 -9.66 -0.64 6.79
CA TRP A 95 -9.54 -2.07 7.04
C TRP A 95 -10.49 -2.88 6.14
N GLN A 96 -11.75 -2.48 6.04
CA GLN A 96 -12.73 -3.16 5.20
C GLN A 96 -12.35 -3.17 3.71
N ARG A 97 -11.57 -2.19 3.24
CA ARG A 97 -11.06 -2.21 1.86
C ARG A 97 -10.07 -3.35 1.63
N PHE A 98 -9.27 -3.76 2.63
CA PHE A 98 -8.41 -4.95 2.51
C PHE A 98 -9.23 -6.22 2.25
N SER A 99 -10.50 -6.23 2.66
CA SER A 99 -11.44 -7.31 2.38
C SER A 99 -12.12 -7.21 0.99
N ALA A 100 -11.95 -6.12 0.25
CA ALA A 100 -12.51 -6.00 -1.09
C ALA A 100 -11.79 -6.96 -2.08
N PRO A 101 -12.50 -7.66 -2.98
CA PRO A 101 -11.91 -8.66 -3.88
C PRO A 101 -10.69 -8.16 -4.67
N ASP A 102 -10.77 -6.94 -5.20
CA ASP A 102 -9.69 -6.35 -6.01
C ASP A 102 -8.43 -6.06 -5.20
N LEU A 103 -8.59 -5.59 -3.95
CA LEU A 103 -7.45 -5.33 -3.08
C LEU A 103 -6.88 -6.64 -2.55
N ARG A 104 -7.73 -7.61 -2.16
CA ARG A 104 -7.31 -8.96 -1.78
C ARG A 104 -6.42 -9.62 -2.83
N ALA A 105 -6.79 -9.50 -4.11
CA ALA A 105 -5.98 -10.04 -5.21
C ALA A 105 -4.59 -9.39 -5.31
N ALA A 106 -4.44 -8.14 -4.89
CA ALA A 106 -3.17 -7.42 -4.91
C ALA A 106 -2.30 -7.66 -3.65
N LEU A 107 -2.87 -8.11 -2.53
CA LEU A 107 -2.13 -8.26 -1.27
C LEU A 107 -0.95 -9.25 -1.31
N PRO A 108 -1.04 -10.41 -2.00
CA PRO A 108 0.12 -11.30 -2.16
C PRO A 108 1.32 -10.59 -2.80
N LEU A 109 1.09 -9.75 -3.81
CA LEU A 109 2.15 -8.93 -4.42
C LEU A 109 2.80 -7.99 -3.38
N TYR A 110 2.00 -7.36 -2.51
CA TYR A 110 2.55 -6.51 -1.45
C TYR A 110 3.38 -7.30 -0.43
N LEU A 111 2.98 -8.54 -0.08
CA LEU A 111 3.81 -9.44 0.74
C LEU A 111 5.13 -9.80 0.05
N GLU A 112 5.08 -10.13 -1.24
CA GLU A 112 6.29 -10.42 -2.02
C GLU A 112 7.23 -9.22 -2.08
N ILE A 113 6.69 -8.00 -2.21
CA ILE A 113 7.48 -6.77 -2.18
C ILE A 113 8.13 -6.58 -0.81
N MET A 114 7.42 -6.82 0.29
CA MET A 114 8.01 -6.77 1.64
C MET A 114 9.19 -7.74 1.76
N ALA A 115 8.99 -8.99 1.35
CA ALA A 115 10.06 -9.99 1.36
C ALA A 115 11.23 -9.56 0.45
N ALA A 116 10.94 -9.08 -0.76
CA ALA A 116 11.96 -8.65 -1.72
C ALA A 116 12.72 -7.39 -1.23
N SER A 117 12.06 -6.46 -0.54
CA SER A 117 12.70 -5.30 0.09
C SER A 117 13.67 -5.70 1.19
N LEU A 118 13.40 -6.80 1.90
CA LEU A 118 14.29 -7.35 2.94
C LEU A 118 15.44 -8.18 2.35
N LEU A 119 15.15 -9.02 1.37
CA LEU A 119 16.13 -9.93 0.75
C LEU A 119 17.04 -9.23 -0.27
N HIS A 120 16.54 -8.16 -0.91
CA HIS A 120 17.23 -7.40 -1.94
C HIS A 120 17.10 -5.88 -1.70
N PRO A 121 17.64 -5.37 -0.57
CA PRO A 121 17.45 -3.99 -0.14
C PRO A 121 17.97 -2.95 -1.14
N ASP A 122 19.02 -3.28 -1.91
CA ASP A 122 19.57 -2.40 -2.95
C ASP A 122 18.61 -2.19 -4.13
N ARG A 123 17.70 -3.15 -4.37
CA ARG A 123 16.78 -3.14 -5.52
C ARG A 123 15.38 -2.68 -5.14
N TYR A 124 14.88 -3.15 -4.01
CA TYR A 124 13.48 -2.97 -3.62
C TYR A 124 13.31 -2.33 -2.25
N GLY A 125 14.41 -2.02 -1.54
CA GLY A 125 14.34 -1.56 -0.15
C GLY A 125 13.51 -0.29 0.04
N SER A 126 13.52 0.64 -0.92
CA SER A 126 12.73 1.88 -0.83
C SER A 126 11.23 1.62 -0.90
N LEU A 127 10.77 0.62 -1.66
CA LEU A 127 9.34 0.42 -1.94
C LEU A 127 8.51 0.23 -0.67
N MET A 128 8.96 -0.66 0.22
CA MET A 128 8.24 -0.86 1.48
C MET A 128 8.51 0.27 2.47
N ARG A 129 9.73 0.81 2.52
CA ARG A 129 10.05 1.94 3.39
C ARG A 129 9.17 3.15 3.09
N ASP A 130 8.97 3.46 1.82
CA ASP A 130 8.15 4.58 1.37
C ASP A 130 6.68 4.33 1.74
N LEU A 131 6.16 3.13 1.52
CA LEU A 131 4.79 2.76 1.90
C LEU A 131 4.54 2.89 3.41
N ILE A 132 5.43 2.35 4.25
CA ILE A 132 5.32 2.45 5.72
C ILE A 132 5.45 3.91 6.16
N THR A 133 6.40 4.66 5.58
CA THR A 133 6.64 6.05 5.93
C THR A 133 5.45 6.94 5.57
N GLU A 134 4.83 6.71 4.41
CA GLU A 134 3.64 7.44 3.99
C GLU A 134 2.44 7.19 4.91
N TRP A 135 2.17 5.93 5.27
CA TRP A 135 1.10 5.56 6.19
C TRP A 135 1.33 6.09 7.60
N THR A 136 2.55 5.88 8.13
CA THR A 136 2.94 6.36 9.45
C THR A 136 2.86 7.87 9.51
N GLY A 137 3.33 8.58 8.47
CA GLY A 137 3.27 10.03 8.38
C GLY A 137 1.84 10.56 8.34
N LEU A 138 0.95 9.91 7.59
CA LEU A 138 -0.47 10.27 7.52
C LEU A 138 -1.14 10.14 8.89
N LEU A 139 -0.99 8.98 9.54
CA LEU A 139 -1.63 8.73 10.84
C LEU A 139 -1.00 9.58 11.95
N SER A 140 0.33 9.76 11.94
CA SER A 140 1.01 10.66 12.87
C SER A 140 0.48 12.10 12.73
N SER A 141 0.24 12.57 11.50
CA SER A 141 -0.33 13.90 11.31
C SER A 141 -1.74 14.00 11.89
N ALA A 142 -2.58 13.01 11.65
CA ALA A 142 -3.94 13.00 12.16
C ALA A 142 -3.98 12.90 13.70
N PHE A 143 -3.10 12.10 14.33
CA PHE A 143 -2.97 12.06 15.78
C PHE A 143 -2.52 13.41 16.36
N ARG A 144 -1.61 14.13 15.70
CA ARG A 144 -1.22 15.50 16.12
C ARG A 144 -2.38 16.49 15.99
N ASP A 145 -3.18 16.38 14.94
CA ASP A 145 -4.35 17.25 14.75
C ASP A 145 -5.42 17.02 15.83
N MET A 146 -5.46 15.83 16.44
CA MET A 146 -6.22 15.48 17.64
C MET A 146 -5.58 15.96 18.95
N GLY A 147 -4.43 16.66 18.90
CA GLY A 147 -3.75 17.24 20.07
C GLY A 147 -2.67 16.36 20.69
N MET A 148 -2.35 15.21 20.09
CA MET A 148 -1.34 14.30 20.63
C MET A 148 0.09 14.85 20.44
N PRO A 149 0.97 14.77 21.47
CA PRO A 149 2.39 15.15 21.33
C PRO A 149 3.10 14.36 20.23
N GLU A 150 4.03 15.00 19.50
CA GLU A 150 4.66 14.41 18.30
C GLU A 150 5.25 13.01 18.53
N ALA A 151 6.00 12.81 19.62
CA ALA A 151 6.63 11.53 19.92
C ALA A 151 5.59 10.41 20.16
N ARG A 152 4.48 10.75 20.81
CA ARG A 152 3.38 9.82 21.06
C ARG A 152 2.62 9.54 19.76
N ALA A 153 2.26 10.57 19.00
CA ALA A 153 1.58 10.45 17.72
C ALA A 153 2.32 9.53 16.74
N ARG A 154 3.66 9.67 16.68
CA ARG A 154 4.51 8.80 15.87
C ARG A 154 4.49 7.35 16.34
N THR A 155 4.58 7.12 17.65
CA THR A 155 4.58 5.78 18.24
C THR A 155 3.24 5.06 18.02
N GLU A 156 2.13 5.75 18.27
CA GLU A 156 0.77 5.22 18.04
C GLU A 156 0.53 4.91 16.56
N ALA A 157 0.98 5.80 15.65
CA ALA A 157 0.91 5.57 14.21
C ALA A 157 1.72 4.34 13.79
N THR A 158 2.97 4.21 14.26
CA THR A 158 3.81 3.03 13.97
C THR A 158 3.14 1.75 14.47
N LEU A 159 2.67 1.73 15.72
CA LEU A 159 1.98 0.57 16.28
C LEU A 159 0.77 0.16 15.42
N LEU A 160 -0.06 1.13 15.05
CA LEU A 160 -1.26 0.89 14.26
C LEU A 160 -0.93 0.39 12.85
N VAL A 161 0.05 1.00 12.17
CA VAL A 161 0.48 0.58 10.82
C VAL A 161 1.04 -0.84 10.86
N ASP A 162 2.02 -1.08 11.73
CA ASP A 162 2.76 -2.34 11.77
C ASP A 162 1.85 -3.50 12.21
N ALA A 163 0.98 -3.26 13.21
CA ALA A 163 -0.01 -4.24 13.63
C ALA A 163 -1.02 -4.54 12.50
N SER A 164 -1.49 -3.51 11.79
CA SER A 164 -2.43 -3.71 10.66
C SER A 164 -1.81 -4.54 9.55
N PHE A 165 -0.57 -4.25 9.13
CA PHE A 165 0.13 -5.06 8.12
C PHE A 165 0.34 -6.51 8.60
N GLY A 166 0.71 -6.71 9.87
CA GLY A 166 0.86 -8.04 10.46
C GLY A 166 -0.43 -8.86 10.47
N LEU A 167 -1.57 -8.21 10.74
CA LEU A 167 -2.89 -8.85 10.75
C LEU A 167 -3.35 -9.33 9.37
N LEU A 168 -2.73 -8.86 8.28
CA LEU A 168 -3.03 -9.34 6.92
C LEU A 168 -2.38 -10.70 6.59
N ILE A 169 -1.33 -11.10 7.30
CA ILE A 169 -0.53 -12.28 6.93
C ILE A 169 -1.33 -13.58 7.06
N ALA A 170 -1.96 -13.80 8.22
CA ALA A 170 -2.72 -15.02 8.47
C ALA A 170 -3.91 -15.23 7.51
N PRO A 171 -4.84 -14.26 7.33
CA PRO A 171 -5.99 -14.43 6.44
C PRO A 171 -5.60 -14.60 4.97
N LEU A 172 -4.41 -14.15 4.55
CA LEU A 172 -3.89 -14.42 3.21
C LEU A 172 -3.41 -15.87 3.04
N ALA A 173 -3.02 -16.52 4.12
CA ALA A 173 -2.57 -17.91 4.11
C ALA A 173 -3.73 -18.91 4.29
N ASP A 174 -4.67 -18.64 5.20
CA ASP A 174 -5.75 -19.56 5.56
C ASP A 174 -7.14 -19.17 5.01
N GLY A 175 -7.31 -17.94 4.52
CA GLY A 175 -8.57 -17.41 4.00
C GLY A 175 -9.56 -16.91 5.07
N ASP A 176 -9.23 -17.00 6.36
CA ASP A 176 -10.10 -16.60 7.47
C ASP A 176 -9.97 -15.11 7.81
N TRP A 177 -10.67 -14.29 7.03
CA TRP A 177 -10.75 -12.85 7.27
C TRP A 177 -11.54 -12.47 8.53
N HIS A 178 -12.42 -13.33 9.04
CA HIS A 178 -13.21 -13.04 10.22
C HIS A 178 -12.31 -12.91 11.46
N ARG A 179 -11.30 -13.79 11.59
CA ARG A 179 -10.31 -13.68 12.66
C ARG A 179 -9.53 -12.38 12.60
N ALA A 180 -9.13 -11.95 11.41
CA ALA A 180 -8.38 -10.72 11.21
C ALA A 180 -9.24 -9.47 11.53
N ASP A 181 -10.51 -9.46 11.12
CA ASP A 181 -11.47 -8.41 11.44
C ASP A 181 -11.69 -8.27 12.95
N ALA A 182 -11.86 -9.38 13.67
CA ALA A 182 -12.02 -9.37 15.12
C ALA A 182 -10.76 -8.86 15.83
N ALA A 183 -9.58 -9.27 15.38
CA ALA A 183 -8.31 -8.80 15.93
C ALA A 183 -8.06 -7.31 15.67
N PHE A 184 -8.41 -6.81 14.48
CA PHE A 184 -8.30 -5.39 14.15
C PHE A 184 -9.24 -4.54 15.01
N ARG A 185 -10.51 -4.93 15.18
CA ARG A 185 -11.43 -4.22 16.11
C ARG A 185 -10.89 -4.22 17.55
N THR A 186 -10.39 -5.35 18.02
CA THR A 186 -9.76 -5.46 19.35
C THR A 186 -8.54 -4.54 19.50
N LEU A 187 -7.75 -4.37 18.43
CA LEU A 187 -6.64 -3.40 18.41
C LEU A 187 -7.17 -1.98 18.59
N LEU A 188 -8.20 -1.58 17.83
CA LEU A 188 -8.80 -0.25 17.97
C LEU A 188 -9.38 -0.01 19.36
N ASP A 189 -10.10 -0.99 19.93
CA ASP A 189 -10.69 -0.90 21.27
C ASP A 189 -9.62 -0.64 22.36
N ARG A 190 -8.39 -1.12 22.15
CA ARG A 190 -7.26 -0.90 23.06
C ARG A 190 -6.58 0.45 22.87
N LEU A 191 -6.57 0.97 21.64
CA LEU A 191 -5.86 2.21 21.30
C LEU A 191 -6.73 3.45 21.42
N GLU A 192 -8.02 3.35 21.11
CA GLU A 192 -8.98 4.46 21.10
C GLU A 192 -9.03 5.26 22.41
N PRO A 193 -9.00 4.64 23.62
CA PRO A 193 -8.92 5.40 24.87
C PRO A 193 -7.68 6.30 24.95
N GLY A 194 -6.58 5.90 24.30
CA GLY A 194 -5.34 6.67 24.23
C GLY A 194 -5.34 7.81 23.21
N TRP A 195 -6.34 7.90 22.33
CA TRP A 195 -6.41 8.99 21.34
C TRP A 195 -7.04 10.26 21.90
N GLN A 196 -7.68 10.17 23.06
CA GLN A 196 -8.17 11.33 23.79
C GLN A 196 -6.99 12.08 24.41
N THR A 197 -6.99 13.41 24.24
CA THR A 197 -6.18 14.29 25.07
C THR A 197 -6.89 14.50 26.41
N ASP A 198 -6.19 14.26 27.52
CA ASP A 198 -6.58 14.81 28.83
C ASP A 198 -6.67 16.35 28.79
#